data_AF-A0A525JF62-F1
#
_entry.id   AF-A0A525JF62-F1
#
_cell.length_a   1.000
_cell.length_b   1.000
_cell.length_c   1.000
_cell.angle_alpha   90.00
_cell.angle_beta   90.00
_cell.angle_gamma   90.00
#
_symmetry.space_group_name_H-M   'P 1'
#
loop_
_entity.id
_entity.type
_entity.pdbx_description
1 polymer ?
#
loop_
_entity_poly.entity_id
_entity_poly.type
_entity_poly.pdbx_seq_one_letter_code
_entity_poly.pdbx_strand_id
1 'polypeptide(L)'
;MARLRKQLPVHLGAGELHCRGFTGPVDYQIHGEPSSLRLGPLRLRGSLTATPEVAAEAFRAGEGELKLQDGASFRITLLGHSAGSDTAYFEMRI
;
A
#
# COMPACT_ATOMS: atom_id res chain seq x y z
N MET A 1 1.50 -27.11 18.08
CA MET A 1 2.09 -25.86 18.60
C MET A 1 1.76 -24.72 17.66
N ALA A 2 0.80 -23.86 18.00
CA ALA A 2 0.50 -22.67 17.22
C ALA A 2 1.67 -21.69 17.36
N ARG A 3 2.46 -21.49 16.29
CA ARG A 3 3.43 -20.39 16.25
C ARG A 3 2.62 -19.11 16.24
N LEU A 4 2.57 -18.42 17.38
CA LEU A 4 2.05 -17.06 17.47
C LEU A 4 2.94 -16.22 16.54
N ARG A 5 2.50 -16.01 15.29
CA ARG A 5 3.18 -15.09 14.38
C ARG A 5 3.04 -13.72 15.04
N LYS A 6 4.14 -13.17 15.56
CA LYS A 6 4.16 -11.79 16.05
C LYS A 6 3.56 -10.92 14.95
N GLN A 7 2.42 -10.29 15.26
CA GLN A 7 1.81 -9.34 14.37
C GLN A 7 2.84 -8.23 14.15
N LEU A 8 3.19 -7.99 12.89
CA LEU A 8 4.11 -6.90 12.55
C LEU A 8 3.49 -5.58 13.02
N PRO A 9 4.32 -4.61 13.44
CA PRO A 9 3.82 -3.27 13.74
C PRO A 9 3.04 -2.74 12.54
N VAL A 10 1.93 -2.06 12.81
CA VAL A 10 1.10 -1.47 11.78
C VAL A 10 1.44 0.01 11.71
N HIS A 11 1.93 0.45 10.56
CA HIS A 11 2.27 1.83 10.28
C HIS A 11 1.13 2.47 9.48
N LEU A 12 0.39 3.37 10.11
CA LEU A 12 -0.75 4.09 9.55
C LEU A 12 -0.34 5.51 9.19
N GLY A 13 -0.92 6.06 8.14
CA GLY A 13 -0.73 7.45 7.77
C GLY A 13 -1.51 7.83 6.52
N ALA A 14 -1.47 9.11 6.17
CA ALA A 14 -1.93 9.58 4.88
C ALA A 14 -0.73 9.74 3.94
N GLY A 15 -0.95 9.51 2.66
CA GLY A 15 0.05 9.62 1.61
C GLY A 15 -0.58 10.05 0.30
N GLU A 16 0.19 10.01 -0.77
CA GLU A 16 -0.25 10.32 -2.12
C GLU A 16 -0.03 9.08 -3.00
N LEU A 17 -1.10 8.60 -3.63
CA LEU A 17 -1.05 7.49 -4.58
C LEU A 17 -0.92 8.06 -5.99
N HIS A 18 0.08 7.56 -6.71
CA HIS A 18 0.31 7.83 -8.12
C HIS A 18 0.16 6.51 -8.87
N CYS A 19 -0.94 6.34 -9.59
CA CYS A 19 -1.13 5.20 -10.46
C CYS A 19 -1.67 5.66 -11.81
N ARG A 20 -1.74 4.75 -12.78
CA ARG A 20 -2.22 5.10 -14.11
C ARG A 20 -3.69 5.54 -14.02
N GLY A 21 -3.94 6.84 -14.25
CA GLY A 21 -5.28 7.43 -14.24
C GLY A 21 -5.66 8.17 -12.97
N PHE A 22 -4.86 8.05 -11.89
CA PHE A 22 -5.12 8.73 -10.62
C PHE A 22 -3.84 9.24 -9.95
N THR A 23 -3.90 10.47 -9.49
CA THR A 23 -2.89 11.05 -8.60
C THR A 23 -3.62 11.82 -7.52
N GLY A 24 -3.47 11.41 -6.27
CA GLY A 24 -4.19 12.06 -5.18
C GLY A 24 -3.96 11.44 -3.81
N PRO A 25 -4.52 12.08 -2.77
CA PRO A 25 -4.34 11.65 -1.40
C PRO A 25 -5.06 10.34 -1.12
N VAL A 26 -4.42 9.47 -0.33
CA VAL A 26 -4.99 8.22 0.17
C VAL A 26 -4.55 7.99 1.61
N ASP A 27 -5.36 7.30 2.40
CA ASP A 27 -4.91 6.74 3.67
C ASP A 27 -4.25 5.38 3.43
N TYR A 28 -3.22 5.05 4.20
CA TYR A 28 -2.53 3.78 4.08
C TYR A 28 -2.36 3.09 5.44
N GLN A 29 -2.21 1.78 5.35
CA GLN A 29 -1.84 0.89 6.42
C GLN A 29 -0.75 -0.05 5.93
N ILE A 30 0.45 0.02 6.51
CA ILE A 30 1.59 -0.81 6.15
C ILE A 30 1.91 -1.76 7.29
N HIS A 31 2.12 -3.04 6.97
CA HIS A 31 2.47 -4.06 7.94
C HIS A 31 3.99 -4.22 7.95
N GLY A 32 4.63 -3.68 9.00
CA GLY A 32 6.07 -3.56 9.14
C GLY A 32 6.51 -2.10 9.21
N GLU A 33 7.83 -1.90 9.13
CA GLU A 33 8.46 -0.59 9.24
C GLU A 33 8.97 -0.14 7.87
N PRO A 34 8.33 0.85 7.20
CA PRO A 34 8.72 1.30 5.87
C PRO A 34 10.18 1.77 5.80
N SER A 35 10.66 2.45 6.85
CA SER A 35 12.05 2.93 6.92
C SER A 35 13.09 1.81 6.98
N SER A 36 12.67 0.58 7.33
CA SER A 36 13.51 -0.61 7.36
C SER A 36 13.57 -1.34 6.01
N LEU A 37 12.71 -0.97 5.05
CA LEU A 37 12.71 -1.58 3.72
C LEU A 37 14.03 -1.24 3.01
N ARG A 38 14.59 -2.22 2.31
CA ARG A 38 15.85 -2.11 1.56
C ARG A 38 15.67 -2.76 0.19
N LEU A 39 16.48 -2.34 -0.77
CA LEU A 39 16.59 -3.01 -2.07
C LEU A 39 16.88 -4.51 -1.84
N GLY A 40 16.02 -5.38 -2.37
CA GLY A 40 16.12 -6.81 -2.15
C GLY A 40 14.81 -7.56 -2.37
N PRO A 41 14.73 -8.85 -1.98
CA PRO A 41 13.52 -9.65 -2.12
C PRO A 41 12.44 -9.33 -1.07
N LEU A 42 12.78 -8.52 -0.06
CA LEU A 42 11.84 -8.13 0.99
C LEU A 42 10.75 -7.23 0.41
N ARG A 43 9.51 -7.51 0.83
CA ARG A 43 8.30 -6.77 0.47
C ARG A 43 7.52 -6.53 1.74
N LEU A 44 7.07 -5.31 1.96
CA LEU A 44 6.06 -5.05 2.98
C LEU A 44 4.69 -5.10 2.32
N ARG A 45 3.69 -5.54 3.06
CA ARG A 45 2.32 -5.55 2.59
C ARG A 45 1.55 -4.45 3.27
N GLY A 46 0.54 -3.95 2.60
CA GLY A 46 -0.32 -2.94 3.16
C GLY A 46 -1.68 -2.90 2.48
N SER A 47 -2.49 -1.96 2.93
CA SER A 47 -3.73 -1.55 2.30
C SER A 47 -3.76 -0.04 2.17
N LEU A 48 -4.43 0.44 1.15
CA LEU A 48 -4.78 1.85 0.98
C LEU A 48 -6.30 1.98 0.99
N THR A 49 -6.77 3.09 1.53
CA THR A 49 -8.17 3.47 1.57
C THR A 49 -8.35 4.76 0.77
N ALA A 50 -9.26 4.71 -0.19
CA ALA A 50 -9.61 5.79 -1.11
C ALA A 50 -11.10 5.68 -1.48
N THR A 51 -11.63 6.56 -2.33
CA THR A 51 -12.99 6.35 -2.87
C THR A 51 -13.07 5.01 -3.62
N PRO A 52 -14.21 4.29 -3.63
CA PRO A 52 -14.33 2.99 -4.28
C PRO A 52 -13.92 2.97 -5.75
N GLU A 53 -14.16 4.06 -6.48
CA GLU A 53 -13.80 4.23 -7.88
C GLU A 53 -12.27 4.24 -8.06
N VAL A 54 -11.59 4.97 -7.18
CA VAL A 54 -10.12 5.08 -7.15
C VAL A 54 -9.50 3.76 -6.72
N ALA A 55 -10.05 3.08 -5.70
CA ALA A 55 -9.54 1.77 -5.27
C ALA A 55 -9.65 0.74 -6.40
N ALA A 56 -10.76 0.74 -7.14
CA ALA A 56 -10.93 -0.10 -8.32
C ALA A 56 -9.99 0.29 -9.47
N GLU A 57 -9.76 1.59 -9.69
CA GLU A 57 -8.85 2.08 -10.73
C GLU A 57 -7.38 1.76 -10.42
N ALA A 58 -6.95 1.97 -9.18
CA ALA A 58 -5.63 1.59 -8.71
C ALA A 58 -5.39 0.08 -8.91
N PHE A 59 -6.38 -0.75 -8.55
CA PHE A 59 -6.29 -2.19 -8.80
C PHE A 59 -6.20 -2.53 -10.30
N ARG A 60 -6.99 -1.86 -11.16
CA ARG A 60 -6.89 -2.02 -12.62
C ARG A 60 -5.54 -1.58 -13.18
N ALA A 61 -4.92 -0.56 -12.60
CA ALA A 61 -3.57 -0.12 -12.97
C ALA A 61 -2.51 -1.18 -12.64
N GLY A 62 -2.74 -1.99 -11.59
CA GLY A 62 -1.88 -3.11 -11.17
C GLY A 62 -0.60 -2.69 -10.44
N GLU A 63 -0.05 -1.52 -10.77
CA GLU A 63 1.09 -0.92 -10.09
C GLU A 63 0.95 0.60 -9.95
N GLY A 64 1.72 1.15 -9.01
CA GLY A 64 1.78 2.59 -8.75
C GLY A 64 2.95 2.97 -7.86
N GLU A 65 3.00 4.23 -7.48
CA GLU A 65 3.91 4.77 -6.49
C GLU A 65 3.09 5.32 -5.31
N LEU A 66 3.48 4.94 -4.10
CA LEU A 66 2.93 5.48 -2.86
C LEU A 66 3.98 6.37 -2.23
N LYS A 67 3.65 7.67 -2.15
CA LYS A 67 4.46 8.66 -1.45
C LYS A 67 3.92 8.84 -0.03
N LEU A 68 4.75 8.58 0.96
CA LEU A 68 4.42 8.78 2.38
C LEU A 68 4.58 10.26 2.77
N GLN A 69 4.01 10.63 3.91
CA GLN A 69 4.09 11.99 4.47
C GLN A 69 5.52 12.44 4.80
N ASP A 70 6.42 11.51 5.12
CA ASP A 70 7.84 11.80 5.36
C ASP A 70 8.64 12.09 4.07
N GLY A 71 7.98 12.00 2.91
CA GLY A 71 8.56 12.22 1.60
C GLY A 71 9.15 10.96 0.95
N ALA A 72 9.13 9.81 1.62
CA ALA A 72 9.57 8.56 1.03
C ALA A 72 8.57 8.07 -0.04
N SER A 73 9.08 7.75 -1.23
CA SER A 73 8.30 7.12 -2.30
C SER A 73 8.64 5.64 -2.42
N PHE A 74 7.61 4.81 -2.51
CA PHE A 74 7.75 3.36 -2.69
C PHE A 74 6.95 2.91 -3.91
N ARG A 75 7.51 1.99 -4.69
CA ARG A 75 6.75 1.32 -5.74
C ARG A 75 5.83 0.29 -5.10
N ILE A 76 4.56 0.36 -5.46
CA ILE A 76 3.55 -0.59 -4.98
C ILE A 76 3.00 -1.42 -6.13
N THR A 77 2.69 -2.67 -5.82
CA THR A 77 1.96 -3.58 -6.69
C THR A 77 0.66 -3.93 -6.00
N LEU A 78 -0.46 -3.72 -6.68
CA LEU A 78 -1.79 -3.94 -6.13
C LEU A 78 -2.09 -5.45 -6.21
N LEU A 79 -2.39 -6.04 -5.06
CA LEU A 79 -2.61 -7.49 -4.90
C LEU A 79 -4.08 -7.87 -5.01
N GLY A 80 -4.97 -6.96 -4.61
CA GLY A 80 -6.40 -7.25 -4.57
C GLY A 80 -7.23 -6.06 -4.17
N HIS A 81 -8.46 -6.04 -4.64
CA HIS A 81 -9.51 -5.10 -4.28
C HIS A 81 -10.83 -5.88 -4.24
N SER A 82 -11.72 -5.49 -3.35
CA SER A 82 -13.09 -6.04 -3.34
C SER A 82 -14.01 -5.05 -4.04
N ALA A 83 -14.78 -5.51 -5.03
CA ALA A 83 -15.68 -4.63 -5.80
C ALA A 83 -16.63 -3.85 -4.86
N GLY A 84 -16.69 -2.52 -5.03
CA GLY A 84 -17.46 -1.62 -4.17
C GLY A 84 -16.78 -1.24 -2.85
N SER A 85 -15.60 -1.78 -2.55
CA SER A 85 -14.80 -1.40 -1.39
C SER A 85 -13.99 -0.12 -1.65
N ASP A 86 -13.82 0.67 -0.60
CA ASP A 86 -12.88 1.80 -0.53
C ASP A 86 -11.42 1.35 -0.36
N THR A 87 -11.20 0.07 -0.09
CA THR A 87 -9.90 -0.46 0.33
C THR A 87 -9.29 -1.36 -0.75
N ALA A 88 -8.03 -1.11 -1.09
CA ALA A 88 -7.20 -1.95 -1.94
C ALA A 88 -5.95 -2.43 -1.20
N TYR A 89 -5.53 -3.67 -1.46
CA TYR A 89 -4.36 -4.29 -0.84
C TYR A 89 -3.17 -4.22 -1.79
N PHE A 90 -1.98 -3.98 -1.25
CA PHE A 90 -0.75 -3.87 -2.03
C PHE A 90 0.44 -4.55 -1.36
N GLU A 91 1.48 -4.79 -2.15
CA GLU A 91 2.84 -4.96 -1.67
C GLU A 91 3.71 -3.78 -2.09
N MET A 92 4.71 -3.43 -1.29
CA MET A 92 5.64 -2.35 -1.57
C MET A 92 7.08 -2.84 -1.67
N ARG A 93 7.85 -2.16 -2.53
CA ARG A 93 9.26 -2.37 -2.79
C ARG A 93 9.97 -1.04 -3.04
N ILE A 94 11.29 -1.04 -2.85
CA ILE A 94 12.21 0.01 -3.32
C ILE A 94 12.67 -0.36 -4.73
#